data_AF-A0A355S9U1-F1
#
_entry.id   AF-A0A355S9U1-F1
#
_cell.length_a   1.000
_cell.length_b   1.000
_cell.length_c   1.000
_cell.angle_alpha   90.00
_cell.angle_beta   90.00
_cell.angle_gamma   90.00
#
_symmetry.space_group_name_H-M   'P 1'
#
loop_
_entity.id
_entity.type
_entity.pdbx_description
1 polymer ?
#
loop_
_entity_poly.entity_id
_entity_poly.type
_entity_poly.pdbx_seq_one_letter_code
_entity_poly.pdbx_strand_id
1 'polypeptide(L)' 'DFVHSFGDMHLYSNHIEQAQLQLTREPRQLPTMQINPEARDIDNFCFEDFTLENYDPHPHIKAEVSV' A
#
# COMPACT_ATOMS: atom_id res chain seq x y z
N ASP A 1 -9.36 -11.61 -9.84
CA ASP A 1 -9.03 -11.59 -8.41
C ASP A 1 -7.54 -11.66 -8.20
N PHE A 2 -7.05 -10.97 -7.18
CA PHE A 2 -5.68 -11.09 -6.69
C PHE A 2 -5.69 -11.98 -5.45
N VAL A 3 -4.81 -12.98 -5.40
CA VAL A 3 -4.72 -13.92 -4.27
C VAL A 3 -3.37 -13.75 -3.60
N HIS A 4 -3.40 -13.37 -2.32
CA HIS A 4 -2.20 -13.27 -1.47
C HIS A 4 -2.17 -14.43 -0.49
N SER A 5 -1.08 -15.20 -0.47
CA SER A 5 -0.82 -16.28 0.49
C SER A 5 0.43 -15.97 1.31
N PHE A 6 0.40 -16.22 2.62
CA PHE A 6 1.53 -16.00 3.52
C PHE A 6 2.17 -17.33 3.97
N GLY A 7 3.48 -17.32 4.19
CA GLY A 7 4.20 -18.35 4.93
C GLY A 7 4.33 -17.94 6.40
N ASP A 8 5.44 -17.26 6.74
CA ASP A 8 5.61 -16.59 8.04
C ASP A 8 5.08 -15.15 7.96
N MET A 9 4.02 -14.87 8.71
CA MET A 9 3.46 -13.54 8.87
C MET A 9 3.64 -13.12 10.33
N HIS A 10 4.40 -12.05 10.55
CA HIS A 10 4.74 -11.57 11.88
C HIS A 10 4.68 -10.03 11.97
N LEU A 11 4.71 -9.54 13.21
CA LEU A 11 4.76 -8.13 13.57
C LEU A 11 6.02 -7.87 14.40
N TYR A 12 6.83 -6.91 14.00
CA TYR A 12 7.99 -6.50 14.79
C TYR A 12 7.56 -5.82 16.09
N SER A 13 8.28 -6.08 17.17
CA SER A 13 7.94 -5.56 18.50
C SER A 13 7.97 -4.03 18.57
N ASN A 14 8.85 -3.38 17.81
CA ASN A 14 8.92 -1.92 17.69
C ASN A 14 7.78 -1.31 16.83
N HIS A 15 6.86 -2.12 16.30
CA HIS A 15 5.70 -1.68 15.50
C HIS A 15 4.35 -1.85 16.22
N ILE A 16 4.34 -2.34 17.47
CA ILE A 16 3.08 -2.68 18.18
C ILE A 16 2.18 -1.45 18.35
N GLU A 17 2.75 -0.31 18.78
CA GLU A 17 1.97 0.92 18.99
C GLU A 17 1.39 1.48 17.68
N GLN A 18 2.16 1.42 16.59
CA GLN A 18 1.74 1.85 15.26
C GLN A 18 0.59 0.99 14.74
N ALA A 19 0.70 -0.34 14.89
CA ALA A 19 -0.35 -1.27 14.51
C ALA A 19 -1.64 -1.04 15.31
N GLN A 20 -1.53 -0.82 16.63
CA GLN A 20 -2.67 -0.49 17.48
C GLN A 20 -3.36 0.81 17.03
N LEU A 21 -2.59 1.87 16.74
CA LEU A 21 -3.13 3.12 16.20
C LEU A 21 -3.79 2.91 14.82
N GLN A 22 -3.22 2.08 13.96
CA GLN A 22 -3.80 1.80 12.65
C GLN A 22 -5.15 1.08 12.77
N LEU A 23 -5.28 0.15 13.73
CA LEU A 23 -6.50 -0.61 13.99
C LEU A 23 -7.65 0.24 14.56
N THR A 24 -7.39 1.46 15.06
CA THR A 24 -8.47 2.38 15.49
C THR A 24 -9.12 3.14 14.34
N ARG A 25 -8.59 3.03 13.11
CA ARG A 25 -9.03 3.79 11.96
C ARG A 25 -10.06 3.01 11.14
N GLU A 26 -11.22 3.62 10.93
CA GLU A 26 -12.22 3.08 10.00
C GLU A 26 -11.69 3.09 8.55
N PRO A 27 -11.83 1.98 7.80
CA PRO A 27 -11.46 1.94 6.39
C PRO A 27 -12.23 2.98 5.57
N ARG A 28 -11.54 3.63 4.63
CA ARG A 28 -12.13 4.51 3.63
C ARG A 28 -12.30 3.77 2.31
N GLN A 29 -12.98 4.40 1.35
CA GLN A 29 -13.12 3.84 0.01
C GLN A 29 -11.74 3.58 -0.62
N LEU A 30 -11.62 2.45 -1.31
CA LEU A 30 -10.38 2.10 -2.00
C LEU A 30 -10.15 3.05 -3.19
N PRO A 31 -8.90 3.41 -3.46
CA PRO A 31 -8.56 4.18 -4.66
C PRO A 31 -8.71 3.33 -5.92
N THR A 32 -8.59 3.96 -7.08
CA THR A 32 -8.47 3.28 -8.38
C THR A 32 -7.09 3.56 -8.96
N MET A 33 -6.39 2.52 -9.41
CA MET A 33 -5.14 2.66 -10.16
C MET A 33 -5.45 2.61 -11.65
N GLN A 34 -5.17 3.71 -12.36
CA GLN A 34 -5.15 3.75 -13.81
C GLN A 34 -3.71 3.53 -14.28
N ILE A 35 -3.55 2.69 -15.30
CA ILE A 35 -2.26 2.39 -15.92
C ILE A 35 -2.35 2.81 -17.39
N ASN A 36 -1.31 3.47 -17.90
CA ASN A 36 -1.25 3.92 -19.30
C ASN A 36 -1.53 2.74 -20.25
N PRO A 37 -2.64 2.77 -21.00
CA PRO A 37 -3.02 1.66 -21.87
C PRO A 37 -2.14 1.54 -23.12
N GLU A 38 -1.31 2.55 -23.41
CA GLU A 38 -0.40 2.55 -24.56
C GLU A 38 0.97 1.94 -24.24
N ALA A 39 1.31 1.72 -22.98
CA ALA A 39 2.51 0.99 -22.62
C ALA A 39 2.38 -0.47 -23.10
N ARG A 40 3.32 -0.89 -23.97
CA ARG A 40 3.32 -2.23 -24.61
C ARG A 40 4.45 -3.14 -24.14
N ASP A 41 5.36 -2.63 -23.32
CA ASP A 41 6.53 -3.35 -22.84
C ASP A 41 6.70 -3.07 -21.34
N ILE A 42 6.89 -4.15 -20.58
CA ILE A 42 6.97 -4.11 -19.12
C ILE A 42 8.19 -3.33 -18.62
N ASP A 43 9.28 -3.33 -19.39
CA ASP A 43 10.53 -2.67 -18.99
C ASP A 43 10.52 -1.15 -19.24
N ASN A 44 9.51 -0.65 -19.96
CA ASN A 44 9.40 0.75 -20.35
C ASN A 44 8.46 1.59 -19.47
N PHE A 45 7.79 0.98 -18.49
CA PHE A 45 6.92 1.72 -17.57
C PHE A 45 7.73 2.75 -16.77
N CYS A 46 7.24 3.99 -16.75
CA CYS A 46 7.78 5.06 -15.91
C CYS A 46 6.74 5.53 -14.88
N PHE A 47 7.13 6.44 -13.99
CA PHE A 47 6.26 6.91 -12.91
C PHE A 47 4.97 7.53 -13.44
N GLU A 48 5.07 8.27 -14.55
CA GLU A 48 3.99 8.99 -15.19
C GLU A 48 2.92 8.08 -15.83
N ASP A 49 3.21 6.80 -16.02
CA ASP A 49 2.26 5.83 -16.57
C ASP A 49 1.20 5.37 -15.56
N PHE A 50 1.34 5.76 -14.29
CA PHE A 50 0.45 5.34 -13.21
C PHE A 50 -0.26 6.55 -12.63
N THR A 51 -1.59 6.51 -12.60
CA THR A 51 -2.41 7.52 -11.92
C THR A 51 -3.23 6.87 -10.83
N LEU A 52 -3.02 7.31 -9.59
CA LEU A 52 -3.80 6.88 -8.45
C LEU A 52 -4.94 7.87 -8.19
N GLU A 53 -6.16 7.46 -8.52
CA GLU A 53 -7.36 8.28 -8.41
C GLU A 53 -8.08 8.02 -7.08
N ASN A 54 -8.67 9.08 -6.51
CA ASN A 54 -9.48 9.03 -5.29
C ASN A 54 -8.76 8.43 -4.08
N TYR A 55 -7.44 8.64 -3.98
CA TYR A 55 -6.67 8.23 -2.81
C TYR A 55 -6.82 9.22 -1.66
N ASP A 56 -7.68 8.87 -0.70
CA ASP A 56 -7.93 9.64 0.53
C ASP A 56 -7.52 8.82 1.76
N PRO A 57 -6.21 8.73 2.07
CA PRO A 57 -5.73 7.95 3.21
C PRO A 57 -5.87 8.72 4.53
N HIS A 58 -5.85 7.98 5.64
CA HIS A 58 -5.55 8.58 6.95
C HIS A 58 -4.09 9.07 7.01
N PRO A 59 -3.74 9.97 7.95
CA PRO A 59 -2.37 10.48 8.08
C PRO A 59 -1.32 9.39 8.24
N HIS A 60 -0.13 9.62 7.68
CA HIS A 60 0.99 8.68 7.76
C HIS A 60 1.32 8.27 9.20
N ILE A 61 1.59 6.98 9.42
CA ILE A 61 2.10 6.44 10.69
C ILE A 61 3.55 6.01 10.43
N LYS A 62 4.50 6.60 11.15
CA LYS A 62 5.92 6.28 11.02
C LYS A 62 6.27 5.02 11.82
N ALA A 63 6.88 4.04 11.16
CA ALA A 63 7.41 2.80 11.75
C ALA A 63 8.84 2.56 11.23
N GLU A 64 9.76 2.16 12.11
CA GLU A 64 11.18 2.02 11.77
C GLU A 64 11.54 0.60 11.34
N VAL A 65 12.35 0.44 10.31
CA VAL A 65 12.85 -0.89 9.90
C VAL A 65 13.72 -1.48 11.01
N SER A 66 13.42 -2.70 11.43
CA SER A 66 14.28 -3.46 12.35
C SER A 66 15.50 -3.99 11.61
N VAL A 67 16.67 -3.89 12.24
CA VAL A 67 17.96 -4.41 11.76
C VAL A 67 18.31 -5.70 12.49
#